data_AF-A0A067PRQ9-F1
#
_entry.id   AF-A0A067PRQ9-F1
#
_cell.length_a   1.000
_cell.length_b   1.000
_cell.length_c   1.000
_cell.angle_alpha   90.00
_cell.angle_beta   90.00
_cell.angle_gamma   90.00
#
_symmetry.space_group_name_H-M   'P 1'
#
loop_
_entity.id
_entity.type
_entity.pdbx_description
1 polymer ?
#
loop_
_entity_poly.entity_id
_entity_poly.type
_entity_poly.pdbx_seq_one_letter_code
_entity_poly.pdbx_strand_id
1 'polypeptide(L)'
;RNEIWCLIAYRGAPNWFITFTPGDISHPISLYYAMTKQKIPISVPMKDECRKLLIQNPVVGARFFHFAVNLFLQHILGVNSDHLGVYGKTGSYYGTIE
;
A
#
# COMPACT_ATOMS: atom_id res chain seq x y z
N ARG A 1 -6.45 -7.24 18.38
CA ARG A 1 -6.32 -8.72 18.21
C ARG A 1 -7.65 -9.47 18.36
N ASN A 2 -8.50 -9.17 19.36
CA ASN A 2 -9.85 -9.76 19.48
C ASN A 2 -10.73 -9.53 18.24
N GLU A 3 -10.59 -8.39 17.57
CA GLU A 3 -11.34 -8.04 16.35
C GLU A 3 -11.14 -9.06 15.22
N ILE A 4 -9.90 -9.51 14.98
CA ILE A 4 -9.60 -10.54 13.97
C ILE A 4 -10.27 -11.87 14.33
N TRP A 5 -10.19 -12.28 15.60
CA TRP A 5 -10.81 -13.52 16.06
C TRP A 5 -12.33 -13.51 15.88
N CYS A 6 -12.98 -12.40 16.24
CA CYS A 6 -14.40 -12.23 16.01
C CYS A 6 -14.76 -12.26 14.51
N LEU A 7 -13.94 -11.63 13.66
CA LEU A 7 -14.16 -11.62 12.22
C LEU A 7 -14.06 -13.02 11.61
N ILE A 8 -13.04 -13.79 11.98
CA ILE A 8 -12.84 -15.17 11.52
C ILE A 8 -13.99 -16.06 11.99
N ALA A 9 -14.40 -15.95 13.27
CA ALA A 9 -15.52 -16.72 13.80
C ALA A 9 -16.85 -16.38 13.11
N TYR A 10 -17.06 -15.11 12.75
CA TYR A 10 -18.29 -14.65 12.07
C TYR A 10 -18.33 -15.03 10.58
N ARG A 11 -17.18 -14.98 9.88
CA ARG A 11 -17.12 -15.19 8.42
C ARG A 11 -16.75 -16.61 7.98
N GLY A 12 -16.11 -17.40 8.84
CA GLY A 12 -15.69 -18.76 8.52
C GLY A 12 -14.47 -18.82 7.59
N ALA A 13 -14.34 -19.90 6.83
CA ALA A 13 -13.27 -20.14 5.87
C ALA A 13 -13.76 -19.94 4.42
N PRO A 14 -12.87 -19.70 3.44
CA PRO A 14 -11.40 -19.60 3.52
C PRO A 14 -10.87 -18.24 4.03
N ASN A 15 -9.67 -18.25 4.62
CA ASN A 15 -8.98 -17.07 5.17
C ASN A 15 -7.57 -16.92 4.56
N TRP A 16 -7.15 -15.68 4.29
CA TRP A 16 -5.81 -15.35 3.81
C TRP A 16 -5.12 -14.36 4.75
N PHE A 17 -3.86 -14.64 5.07
CA PHE A 17 -2.99 -13.75 5.84
C PHE A 17 -1.89 -13.23 4.93
N ILE A 18 -1.83 -11.91 4.76
CA ILE A 18 -0.92 -11.27 3.80
C ILE A 18 -0.18 -10.13 4.49
N THR A 19 1.15 -10.17 4.43
CA THR A 19 2.04 -9.09 4.87
C THR A 19 2.81 -8.58 3.67
N PHE A 20 2.81 -7.28 3.46
CA PHE A 20 3.64 -6.65 2.42
C PHE A 20 4.15 -5.29 2.91
N THR A 21 5.31 -4.90 2.39
CA THR A 21 5.92 -3.59 2.68
C THR A 21 6.13 -2.87 1.35
N PRO A 22 5.50 -1.70 1.15
CA PRO A 22 5.72 -0.93 -0.08
C PRO A 22 7.14 -0.32 -0.05
N GLY A 23 7.96 -0.64 -1.05
CA GLY A 23 9.31 -0.11 -1.17
C GLY A 23 9.31 1.33 -1.68
N ASP A 24 9.58 2.30 -0.81
CA ASP A 24 9.41 3.74 -1.05
C ASP A 24 10.67 4.46 -1.53
N ILE A 25 11.87 3.94 -1.21
CA ILE A 25 13.17 4.62 -1.40
C ILE A 25 13.46 5.00 -2.85
N SER A 26 13.03 4.20 -3.83
CA SER A 26 13.33 4.43 -5.25
C SER A 26 12.08 4.36 -6.14
N HIS A 27 10.90 4.40 -5.53
CA HIS A 27 9.66 4.31 -6.30
C HIS A 27 9.36 5.66 -6.98
N PRO A 28 9.12 5.70 -8.30
CA PRO A 28 8.86 6.96 -9.02
C PRO A 28 7.68 7.77 -8.44
N ILE A 29 6.64 7.09 -7.96
CA ILE A 29 5.48 7.72 -7.28
C ILE A 29 5.86 8.33 -5.93
N SER A 30 6.75 7.69 -5.17
CA SER A 30 7.26 8.23 -3.91
C SER A 30 8.05 9.51 -4.18
N LEU A 31 8.93 9.49 -5.19
CA LEU A 31 9.68 10.66 -5.64
C LEU A 31 8.77 11.78 -6.17
N TYR A 32 7.71 11.43 -6.90
CA TYR A 32 6.71 12.40 -7.35
C TYR A 32 6.06 13.15 -6.18
N TYR A 33 5.75 12.45 -5.09
CA TYR A 33 5.24 13.09 -3.87
C TYR A 33 6.29 13.94 -3.16
N ALA A 34 7.57 13.58 -3.23
CA ALA A 34 8.67 14.40 -2.70
C ALA A 34 8.92 15.68 -3.51
N MET A 35 8.86 15.61 -4.84
CA MET A 35 9.25 16.68 -5.78
C MET A 35 8.11 17.67 -6.10
N THR A 36 7.28 18.03 -5.12
CA THR A 36 6.24 19.08 -5.27
C THR A 36 5.20 18.82 -6.39
N LYS A 37 5.02 17.56 -6.82
CA LYS A 37 3.95 17.09 -7.72
C LYS A 37 3.93 17.69 -9.13
N GLN A 38 5.04 18.22 -9.65
CA GLN A 38 5.02 18.85 -10.98
C GLN A 38 5.18 17.85 -12.13
N LYS A 39 6.06 16.84 -11.99
CA LYS A 39 6.29 15.80 -13.01
C LYS A 39 6.76 14.49 -12.35
N ILE A 40 6.37 13.35 -12.92
CA ILE A 40 6.95 12.05 -12.55
C ILE A 40 8.36 11.99 -13.19
N PRO A 41 9.42 11.74 -12.42
CA PRO A 41 10.77 11.66 -12.97
C PRO A 41 10.87 10.45 -13.91
N ILE A 42 11.27 10.69 -15.16
CA ILE A 42 11.50 9.64 -16.18
C ILE A 42 12.79 8.87 -15.85
N SER A 43 13.77 9.56 -15.25
CA SER A 43 15.01 8.97 -14.74
C SER A 43 15.00 9.02 -13.21
N VAL A 44 15.14 7.86 -12.58
CA VAL A 44 15.24 7.76 -11.12
C VAL A 44 16.63 8.25 -10.71
N PRO A 45 16.73 9.26 -9.82
CA PRO A 45 18.01 9.72 -9.28
C PRO A 45 18.79 8.58 -8.61
N MET A 46 20.07 8.80 -8.33
CA MET A 46 20.87 7.83 -7.60
C MET A 46 20.23 7.56 -6.22
N LYS A 47 20.31 6.32 -5.71
CA LYS A 47 19.61 5.89 -4.48
C LYS A 47 19.85 6.81 -3.27
N ASP A 48 21.06 7.35 -3.14
CA ASP A 48 21.42 8.25 -2.03
C ASP A 48 20.72 9.60 -2.12
N GLU A 49 20.51 10.13 -3.33
CA GLU A 49 19.77 11.36 -3.54
C GLU A 49 18.28 11.17 -3.25
N CYS A 50 17.72 10.05 -3.70
CA CYS A 50 16.34 9.67 -3.38
C CYS A 50 16.12 9.59 -1.88
N ARG A 51 17.06 8.97 -1.15
CA ARG A 51 17.00 8.85 0.31
C ARG A 51 17.06 10.21 0.99
N LYS A 52 17.92 11.12 0.53
CA LYS A 52 17.99 12.50 1.05
C LYS A 52 16.66 13.24 0.88
N LEU A 53 16.05 13.14 -0.31
CA LEU A 53 14.77 13.77 -0.60
C LEU A 53 13.63 13.25 0.30
N LEU A 54 13.62 11.95 0.57
CA LEU A 54 12.62 11.33 1.46
C LEU A 54 12.79 11.72 2.92
N ILE A 55 14.03 11.76 3.42
CA ILE A 55 14.34 12.20 4.79
C ILE A 55 13.89 13.65 5.01
N GLN A 56 14.02 14.51 4.00
CA GLN A 56 13.58 15.90 4.08
C GLN A 56 12.06 16.05 4.19
N ASN A 57 11.27 15.03 3.82
CA ASN A 57 9.82 15.09 3.85
C ASN A 57 9.20 13.74 4.27
N PRO A 58 9.08 13.47 5.59
CA PRO A 58 8.55 12.19 6.10
C PRO A 58 7.08 11.95 5.71
N VAL A 59 6.33 13.00 5.37
CA VAL A 59 4.94 12.90 4.90
C VAL A 59 4.86 12.15 3.55
N VAL A 60 5.93 12.16 2.76
CA VAL A 60 6.01 11.43 1.48
C VAL A 60 5.84 9.94 1.70
N GLY A 61 6.56 9.37 2.66
CA GLY A 61 6.48 7.95 2.99
C GLY A 61 5.05 7.54 3.37
N ALA A 62 4.39 8.34 4.22
CA ALA A 62 3.00 8.10 4.61
C ALA A 62 2.02 8.18 3.43
N ARG A 63 2.19 9.16 2.53
CA ARG A 63 1.35 9.30 1.32
C ARG A 63 1.54 8.14 0.36
N PHE A 64 2.79 7.73 0.14
CA PHE A 64 3.11 6.59 -0.71
C PHE A 64 2.60 5.28 -0.11
N PHE A 65 2.77 5.08 1.19
CA PHE A 65 2.24 3.93 1.91
C PHE A 65 0.71 3.85 1.74
N HIS A 66 -0.01 4.94 2.00
CA HIS A 66 -1.46 4.98 1.83
C HIS A 66 -1.89 4.67 0.40
N PHE A 67 -1.20 5.25 -0.58
CA PHE A 67 -1.44 4.99 -2.00
C PHE A 67 -1.24 3.50 -2.34
N ALA A 68 -0.12 2.92 -1.92
CA ALA A 68 0.20 1.51 -2.21
C ALA A 68 -0.79 0.55 -1.54
N VAL A 69 -1.19 0.83 -0.29
CA VAL A 69 -2.20 0.03 0.42
C VAL A 69 -3.56 0.09 -0.27
N ASN A 70 -4.00 1.27 -0.69
CA ASN A 70 -5.27 1.41 -1.39
C ASN A 70 -5.25 0.65 -2.73
N LEU A 71 -4.16 0.74 -3.50
CA LEU A 71 -4.02 -0.04 -4.73
C LEU A 71 -4.04 -1.55 -4.46
N PHE A 72 -3.39 -2.00 -3.39
CA PHE A 72 -3.41 -3.40 -3.00
C PHE A 72 -4.83 -3.86 -2.65
N LEU A 73 -5.54 -3.12 -1.80
CA LEU A 73 -6.92 -3.44 -1.42
C LEU A 73 -7.84 -3.45 -2.64
N GLN A 74 -7.75 -2.46 -3.51
CA GLN A 74 -8.61 -2.33 -4.68
C GLN A 74 -8.28 -3.38 -5.74
N HIS A 75 -7.03 -3.50 -6.17
CA HIS A 75 -6.70 -4.29 -7.35
C HIS A 75 -6.33 -5.73 -7.04
N ILE A 76 -5.66 -6.00 -5.92
CA ILE A 76 -5.27 -7.36 -5.54
C ILE A 76 -6.40 -8.05 -4.79
N LEU A 77 -7.01 -7.37 -3.82
CA LEU A 77 -8.12 -7.95 -3.05
C LEU A 77 -9.50 -7.67 -3.65
N GLY A 78 -9.64 -6.74 -4.59
CA GLY A 78 -10.95 -6.43 -5.20
C GLY A 78 -11.89 -5.66 -4.27
N VAL A 79 -11.38 -5.02 -3.20
CA VAL A 79 -12.20 -4.28 -2.23
C VAL A 79 -12.73 -3.01 -2.88
N ASN A 80 -14.06 -2.81 -2.83
CA ASN A 80 -14.74 -1.67 -3.45
C ASN A 80 -14.39 -1.47 -4.94
N SER A 81 -14.16 -2.59 -5.65
CA SER A 81 -13.84 -2.57 -7.08
C SER A 81 -14.93 -3.29 -7.88
N ASP A 82 -15.04 -2.95 -9.17
CA ASP A 82 -15.98 -3.58 -10.10
C ASP A 82 -15.48 -4.93 -10.64
N HIS A 83 -14.32 -5.40 -10.17
CA HIS A 83 -13.70 -6.65 -10.59
C HIS A 83 -13.43 -7.58 -9.40
N LEU A 84 -13.21 -8.86 -9.68
CA LEU A 84 -12.77 -9.81 -8.66
C LEU A 84 -11.30 -9.54 -8.28
N GLY A 85 -10.96 -9.78 -7.01
CA GLY A 85 -9.57 -9.84 -6.58
C GLY A 85 -8.91 -11.14 -7.07
N VAL A 86 -7.59 -11.22 -6.92
CA VAL A 86 -6.80 -12.41 -7.26
C VAL A 86 -7.27 -13.64 -6.46
N TYR A 87 -7.77 -13.44 -5.24
CA TYR A 87 -8.31 -14.48 -4.38
C TYR A 87 -9.84 -14.66 -4.48
N GLY A 88 -10.48 -14.04 -5.48
CA GLY A 88 -11.92 -14.03 -5.67
C GLY A 88 -12.62 -12.83 -5.03
N LYS A 89 -13.89 -12.99 -4.64
CA LYS A 89 -14.69 -11.90 -4.06
C LYS A 89 -14.36 -11.73 -2.58
N THR A 90 -13.78 -10.59 -2.21
CA THR A 90 -13.49 -10.28 -0.81
C THR A 90 -14.79 -10.09 -0.03
N GLY A 91 -15.03 -10.94 0.96
CA GLY A 91 -16.16 -10.82 1.88
C GLY A 91 -15.90 -9.79 2.99
N SER A 92 -14.70 -9.81 3.56
CA SER A 92 -14.25 -8.92 4.63
C SER A 92 -12.73 -8.90 4.69
N TYR A 93 -12.15 -7.83 5.21
CA TYR A 93 -10.73 -7.74 5.48
C TYR A 93 -10.49 -7.03 6.82
N TYR A 94 -9.33 -7.29 7.41
CA TYR A 94 -8.81 -6.58 8.56
C TYR A 94 -7.36 -6.21 8.27
N GLY A 95 -6.97 -4.97 8.51
CA GLY A 95 -5.62 -4.47 8.28
C GLY A 95 -5.02 -3.88 9.55
N THR A 96 -3.75 -4.16 9.80
CA THR A 96 -2.93 -3.52 10.84
C THR A 96 -1.60 -3.08 10.24
N ILE A 97 -0.97 -2.09 10.87
CA ILE A 97 0.38 -1.63 10.54
C ILE A 97 1.26 -2.03 11.73
N GLU A 98 2.46 -2.56 11.46
CA GLU A 98 3.50 -2.86 12.46
C GLU A 98 4.66 -1.87 12.33
#